data_AF-A0A6B2SC67-F1
#
_entry.id   AF-A0A6B2SC67-F1
#
_cell.length_a   1.000
_cell.length_b   1.000
_cell.length_c   1.000
_cell.angle_alpha   90.00
_cell.angle_beta   90.00
_cell.angle_gamma   90.00
#
_symmetry.space_group_name_H-M   'P 1'
#
loop_
_entity.id
_entity.type
_entity.pdbx_description
1 polymer ?
#
loop_
_entity_poly.entity_id
_entity_poly.type
_entity_poly.pdbx_seq_one_letter_code
_entity_poly.pdbx_strand_id
1 'polypeptide(L)'
;ADSGPRPAPTPAELAAARARAADAITPLIPEPLDHVLLQADLTAVAPGPLERPLAALLGVAADVESKGGATVYRFTAGSVRRALDAGQTAADLHAFLAAHSRTPVPQPLTYLIDDVARKHGHLRVGAASSYVRCDDDAVLSEIMADTRSQPLRLRRLAPTVLASMAGPAGLLEGLRSMGFAPAAESADGDVLITRADAYRTPPRAAPAPVPEGPPVPDDVLLGAALRAIKAGDTAATVVHAPVQEHGDLPRTPSAETLATVQAAAMTGAALWIGYVNADGAASKRVIAPVRVEGGFVTAYDHTADDVRTYPLHRITGVAELTDDPS
;
A
#
# COMPACT_ATOMS: atom_id res chain seq x y z
N ALA A 1 -51.72 17.89 13.46
CA ALA A 1 -51.27 17.89 12.06
C ALA A 1 -49.92 17.21 12.02
N ASP A 2 -49.84 16.21 11.14
CA ASP A 2 -48.80 15.20 10.98
C ASP A 2 -47.38 15.76 10.92
N SER A 3 -46.48 15.25 11.77
CA SER A 3 -45.06 15.58 11.78
C SER A 3 -44.23 14.30 11.58
N GLY A 4 -44.44 13.64 10.45
CA GLY A 4 -43.54 12.60 9.96
C GLY A 4 -42.13 13.14 9.69
N PRO A 5 -41.10 12.26 9.67
CA PRO A 5 -39.72 12.66 9.40
C PRO A 5 -39.62 13.30 8.01
N ARG A 6 -39.11 14.54 7.94
CA ARG A 6 -38.89 15.21 6.67
C ARG A 6 -37.91 14.38 5.83
N PRO A 7 -38.20 14.15 4.53
CA PRO A 7 -37.27 13.47 3.65
C PRO A 7 -35.94 14.24 3.61
N ALA A 8 -34.84 13.49 3.48
CA ALA A 8 -33.51 14.08 3.38
C ALA A 8 -33.43 15.01 2.16
N PRO A 9 -32.82 16.21 2.29
CA PRO A 9 -32.75 17.16 1.20
C PRO A 9 -31.93 16.58 0.03
N THR A 10 -32.45 16.76 -1.17
CA THR A 10 -31.78 16.40 -2.42
C THR A 10 -30.53 17.26 -2.65
N PRO A 11 -29.57 16.82 -3.50
CA PRO A 11 -28.41 17.64 -3.85
C PRO A 11 -28.76 19.03 -4.40
N ALA A 12 -29.87 19.13 -5.16
CA ALA A 12 -30.36 20.39 -5.70
C ALA A 12 -30.91 21.32 -4.61
N GLU A 13 -31.67 20.78 -3.65
CA GLU A 13 -32.16 21.54 -2.50
C GLU A 13 -31.02 22.03 -1.60
N LEU A 14 -29.98 21.21 -1.42
CA LEU A 14 -28.78 21.59 -0.69
C LEU A 14 -27.99 22.71 -1.41
N ALA A 15 -27.84 22.63 -2.73
CA ALA A 15 -27.20 23.68 -3.53
C ALA A 15 -27.97 25.00 -3.45
N ALA A 16 -29.30 24.96 -3.58
CA ALA A 16 -30.15 26.14 -3.44
C ALA A 16 -30.11 26.72 -2.01
N ALA A 17 -30.07 25.87 -0.99
CA ALA A 17 -29.91 26.31 0.39
C ALA A 17 -28.54 26.97 0.63
N ARG A 18 -27.45 26.42 0.06
CA ARG A 18 -26.11 27.02 0.10
C ARG A 18 -26.07 28.38 -0.59
N ALA A 19 -26.69 28.52 -1.76
CA ALA A 19 -26.76 29.80 -2.47
C ALA A 19 -27.48 30.87 -1.63
N ARG A 20 -28.67 30.55 -1.09
CA ARG A 20 -29.40 31.47 -0.21
C ARG A 20 -28.62 31.83 1.05
N ALA A 21 -27.91 30.88 1.65
CA ALA A 21 -27.06 31.14 2.80
C ALA A 21 -25.88 32.05 2.43
N ALA A 22 -25.23 31.82 1.28
CA ALA A 22 -24.17 32.67 0.77
C ALA A 22 -24.67 34.11 0.52
N ASP A 23 -25.83 34.28 -0.10
CA ASP A 23 -26.42 35.60 -0.35
C ASP A 23 -26.75 36.34 0.96
N ALA A 24 -27.24 35.62 1.97
CA ALA A 24 -27.56 36.20 3.28
C ALA A 24 -26.31 36.56 4.10
N ILE A 25 -25.21 35.82 3.94
CA ILE A 25 -23.98 36.01 4.71
C ILE A 25 -23.03 37.01 4.03
N THR A 26 -23.01 37.07 2.68
CA THR A 26 -22.09 37.93 1.91
C THR A 26 -22.03 39.37 2.43
N PRO A 27 -23.15 40.07 2.71
CA PRO A 27 -23.12 41.45 3.23
C PRO A 27 -22.52 41.60 4.63
N LEU A 28 -22.38 40.50 5.37
CA LEU A 28 -21.85 40.46 6.74
C LEU A 28 -20.34 40.17 6.77
N ILE A 29 -19.74 39.75 5.66
CA ILE A 29 -18.32 39.42 5.57
C ILE A 29 -17.55 40.67 5.14
N PRO A 30 -16.46 41.07 5.83
CA PRO A 30 -15.60 42.16 5.39
C PRO A 30 -14.97 41.87 4.02
N GLU A 31 -14.82 42.90 3.20
CA GLU A 31 -14.12 42.78 1.93
C GLU A 31 -12.66 42.35 2.15
N PRO A 32 -12.17 41.33 1.42
CA PRO A 32 -10.76 40.96 1.45
C PRO A 32 -9.87 42.11 0.97
N LEU A 33 -8.71 42.26 1.62
CA LEU A 33 -7.70 43.24 1.28
C LEU A 33 -6.60 42.60 0.43
N ASP A 34 -6.19 43.32 -0.61
CA ASP A 34 -5.07 42.99 -1.49
C ASP A 34 -3.73 43.56 -0.99
N HIS A 35 -3.68 44.13 0.23
CA HIS A 35 -2.48 44.80 0.72
C HIS A 35 -2.25 44.63 2.23
N VAL A 36 -1.01 44.90 2.64
CA VAL A 36 -0.56 44.99 4.03
C VAL A 36 0.18 46.30 4.30
N LEU A 37 0.40 46.60 5.58
CA LEU A 37 1.25 47.69 6.05
C LEU A 37 2.58 47.10 6.52
N LEU A 38 3.67 47.37 5.81
CA LEU A 38 5.01 46.96 6.21
C LEU A 38 5.62 47.96 7.19
N GLN A 39 6.20 47.44 8.27
CA GLN A 39 6.82 48.23 9.34
C GLN A 39 8.32 47.94 9.44
N ALA A 40 9.07 48.89 10.00
CA ALA A 40 10.53 48.82 10.08
C ALA A 40 11.08 47.72 11.01
N ASP A 41 10.24 47.12 11.85
CA ASP A 41 10.58 46.04 12.78
C ASP A 41 10.35 44.63 12.17
N LEU A 42 10.35 44.56 10.83
CA LEU A 42 10.14 43.34 10.05
C LEU A 42 8.74 42.74 10.24
N THR A 43 7.72 43.57 10.48
CA THR A 43 6.33 43.12 10.56
C THR A 43 5.49 43.60 9.37
N ALA A 44 4.51 42.80 8.99
CA ALA A 44 3.41 43.17 8.12
C ALA A 44 2.10 43.11 8.91
N VAL A 45 1.34 44.19 8.90
CA VAL A 45 0.02 44.25 9.53
C VAL A 45 -1.05 44.17 8.45
N ALA A 46 -1.94 43.18 8.59
CA ALA A 46 -3.14 43.00 7.80
C ALA A 46 -4.36 43.48 8.62
N PRO A 47 -4.96 44.64 8.29
CA PRO A 47 -6.09 45.20 9.05
C PRO A 47 -7.41 44.43 8.90
N GLY A 48 -7.45 43.43 8.04
CA GLY A 48 -8.64 42.66 7.69
C GLY A 48 -8.27 41.34 7.02
N PRO A 49 -9.28 40.56 6.56
CA PRO A 49 -9.03 39.34 5.81
C PRO A 49 -8.27 39.68 4.53
N LEU A 50 -7.27 38.86 4.17
CA LEU A 50 -6.47 39.07 2.97
C LEU A 50 -7.02 38.26 1.80
N GLU A 51 -6.83 38.78 0.58
CA GLU A 51 -7.01 37.98 -0.61
C GLU A 51 -6.09 36.75 -0.61
N ARG A 52 -6.56 35.67 -1.25
CA ARG A 52 -5.86 34.37 -1.20
C ARG A 52 -4.40 34.43 -1.64
N PRO A 53 -4.00 35.13 -2.72
CA PRO A 53 -2.60 35.15 -3.14
C PRO A 53 -1.68 35.77 -2.09
N LEU A 54 -2.09 36.91 -1.52
CA LEU A 54 -1.36 37.62 -0.47
C LEU A 54 -1.29 36.81 0.83
N ALA A 55 -2.42 36.23 1.24
CA ALA A 55 -2.48 35.35 2.42
C ALA A 55 -1.56 34.12 2.26
N ALA A 56 -1.54 33.51 1.08
CA ALA A 56 -0.72 32.33 0.80
C ALA A 56 0.77 32.65 0.86
N LEU A 57 1.20 33.75 0.25
CA LEU A 57 2.59 34.16 0.29
C LEU A 57 3.04 34.52 1.70
N LEU A 58 2.27 35.33 2.44
CA LEU A 58 2.59 35.67 3.83
C LEU A 58 2.58 34.45 4.75
N GLY A 59 1.68 33.48 4.50
CA GLY A 59 1.65 32.22 5.24
C GLY A 59 2.90 31.36 5.10
N VAL A 60 3.67 31.54 4.02
CA VAL A 60 4.96 30.87 3.82
C VAL A 60 6.12 31.76 4.28
N ALA A 61 6.11 33.02 3.84
CA ALA A 61 7.22 33.96 3.94
C ALA A 61 7.32 34.71 5.28
N ALA A 62 6.32 34.57 6.16
CA ALA A 62 6.33 35.18 7.49
C ALA A 62 5.69 34.24 8.53
N ASP A 63 5.94 34.51 9.80
CA ASP A 63 5.31 33.83 10.94
C ASP A 63 4.17 34.69 11.48
N VAL A 64 3.05 34.08 11.87
CA VAL A 64 1.91 34.83 12.45
C VAL A 64 2.17 35.05 13.94
N GLU A 65 2.33 36.30 14.35
CA GLU A 65 2.54 36.70 15.75
C GLU A 65 1.21 36.91 16.49
N SER A 66 0.23 37.51 15.81
CA SER A 66 -1.11 37.75 16.37
C SER A 66 -2.19 37.63 15.31
N LYS A 67 -3.35 37.11 15.71
CA LYS A 67 -4.57 36.92 14.88
C LYS A 67 -5.76 37.72 15.43
N GLY A 68 -5.49 38.83 16.11
CA GLY A 68 -6.53 39.70 16.67
C GLY A 68 -7.30 40.48 15.59
N GLY A 69 -7.79 41.66 15.95
CA GLY A 69 -8.49 42.56 15.00
C GLY A 69 -7.65 42.97 13.79
N ALA A 70 -6.32 42.82 13.87
CA ALA A 70 -5.42 42.82 12.73
C ALA A 70 -4.48 41.62 12.86
N THR A 71 -4.22 40.94 11.74
CA THR A 71 -3.23 39.86 11.72
C THR A 71 -1.85 40.46 11.55
N VAL A 72 -0.94 40.15 12.47
CA VAL A 72 0.45 40.61 12.44
C VAL A 72 1.33 39.45 12.01
N TYR A 73 2.05 39.65 10.92
CA TYR A 73 3.03 38.74 10.38
C TYR A 73 4.42 39.27 10.69
N ARG A 74 5.35 38.42 11.10
CA ARG A 74 6.74 38.75 11.34
C ARG A 74 7.64 38.02 10.35
N PHE A 75 8.46 38.79 9.63
CA PHE A 75 9.50 38.24 8.78
C PHE A 75 10.72 37.90 9.63
N THR A 76 11.13 36.64 9.53
CA THR A 76 12.34 36.09 10.13
C THR A 76 13.21 35.45 9.04
N ALA A 77 14.51 35.30 9.31
CA ALA A 77 15.40 34.59 8.38
C ALA A 77 14.90 33.18 8.04
N GLY A 78 14.30 32.49 9.02
CA GLY A 78 13.69 31.17 8.82
C GLY A 78 12.49 31.21 7.89
N SER A 79 11.56 32.15 8.11
CA SER A 79 10.36 32.29 7.26
C SER A 79 10.69 32.69 5.82
N VAL A 80 11.65 33.59 5.61
CA VAL A 80 12.14 33.95 4.27
C VAL A 80 12.80 32.74 3.61
N ARG A 81 13.63 31.99 4.34
CA ARG A 81 14.22 30.75 3.83
C ARG A 81 13.15 29.75 3.38
N ARG A 82 12.07 29.58 4.15
CA ARG A 82 10.94 28.71 3.76
C ARG A 82 10.32 29.14 2.43
N ALA A 83 10.19 30.44 2.18
CA ALA A 83 9.69 30.94 0.90
C ALA A 83 10.63 30.60 -0.26
N LEU A 84 11.94 30.74 -0.06
CA LEU A 84 12.95 30.35 -1.05
C LEU A 84 12.96 28.83 -1.29
N ASP A 85 12.84 28.03 -0.23
CA ASP A 85 12.71 26.57 -0.30
C ASP A 85 11.44 26.16 -1.07
N ALA A 86 10.37 26.96 -1.00
CA ALA A 86 9.14 26.78 -1.77
C ALA A 86 9.24 27.27 -3.24
N GLY A 87 10.44 27.67 -3.69
CA GLY A 87 10.72 28.05 -5.07
C GLY A 87 10.52 29.53 -5.40
N GLN A 88 10.27 30.39 -4.41
CA GLN A 88 10.25 31.84 -4.63
C GLN A 88 11.67 32.38 -4.81
N THR A 89 11.88 33.33 -5.71
CA THR A 89 13.16 34.05 -5.78
C THR A 89 13.13 35.32 -4.93
N ALA A 90 14.30 35.86 -4.60
CA ALA A 90 14.39 37.17 -3.94
C ALA A 90 13.69 38.27 -4.75
N ALA A 91 13.84 38.23 -6.09
CA ALA A 91 13.19 39.18 -6.99
C ALA A 91 11.66 39.06 -6.92
N ASP A 92 11.13 37.83 -6.89
CA ASP A 92 9.68 37.59 -6.75
C ASP A 92 9.17 38.12 -5.42
N LEU A 93 9.88 37.86 -4.32
CA LEU A 93 9.51 38.36 -2.99
C LEU A 93 9.51 39.89 -2.93
N HIS A 94 10.55 40.55 -3.45
CA HIS A 94 10.60 42.02 -3.50
C HIS A 94 9.48 42.60 -4.37
N ALA A 95 9.26 42.04 -5.56
CA ALA A 95 8.20 42.49 -6.47
C ALA A 95 6.81 42.31 -5.84
N PHE A 96 6.59 41.18 -5.19
CA PHE A 96 5.32 40.87 -4.55
C PHE A 96 5.04 41.79 -3.37
N LEU A 97 6.03 42.02 -2.49
CA LEU A 97 5.90 42.93 -1.35
C LEU A 97 5.70 44.38 -1.82
N ALA A 98 6.39 44.80 -2.88
CA ALA A 98 6.21 46.14 -3.44
C ALA A 98 4.80 46.33 -4.04
N ALA A 99 4.24 45.29 -4.67
CA ALA A 99 2.90 45.34 -5.25
C ALA A 99 1.78 45.34 -4.20
N HIS A 100 1.94 44.62 -3.09
CA HIS A 100 0.89 44.42 -2.08
C HIS A 100 1.16 45.19 -0.77
N SER A 101 2.05 46.18 -0.77
CA SER A 101 2.29 47.03 0.40
C SER A 101 1.74 48.44 0.20
N ARG A 102 0.99 48.94 1.17
CA ARG A 102 0.55 50.35 1.20
C ARG A 102 1.65 51.31 1.68
N THR A 103 2.70 50.78 2.31
CA THR A 103 3.89 51.54 2.72
C THR A 103 5.08 51.12 1.87
N PRO A 104 6.11 51.97 1.70
CA PRO A 104 7.35 51.55 1.06
C PRO A 104 7.95 50.34 1.79
N VAL A 105 8.55 49.41 1.04
CA VAL A 105 9.23 48.24 1.63
C VAL A 105 10.39 48.72 2.51
N PRO A 106 10.41 48.40 3.82
CA PRO A 106 11.47 48.85 4.72
C PRO A 106 12.82 48.26 4.33
N GLN A 107 13.87 49.08 4.36
CA GLN A 107 15.25 48.65 4.06
C GLN A 107 15.72 47.43 4.89
N PRO A 108 15.39 47.28 6.19
CA PRO A 108 15.74 46.08 6.95
C PRO A 108 15.15 44.79 6.36
N LEU A 109 13.92 44.86 5.83
CA LEU A 109 13.28 43.71 5.20
C LEU A 109 13.94 43.38 3.86
N THR A 110 14.29 44.41 3.07
CA THR A 110 15.04 44.22 1.83
C THR A 110 16.36 43.51 2.09
N TYR A 111 17.10 43.97 3.10
CA TYR A 111 18.39 43.39 3.49
C TYR A 111 18.25 41.94 3.98
N LEU A 112 17.23 41.65 4.79
CA LEU A 112 16.95 40.29 5.25
C LEU A 112 16.72 39.33 4.07
N ILE A 113 15.91 39.73 3.09
CA ILE A 113 15.61 38.91 1.92
C ILE A 113 16.89 38.64 1.13
N ASP A 114 17.68 39.69 0.87
CA ASP A 114 18.91 39.56 0.08
C ASP A 114 19.98 38.72 0.79
N ASP A 115 20.15 38.87 2.11
CA ASP A 115 21.11 38.09 2.90
C ASP A 115 20.75 36.60 2.93
N VAL A 116 19.47 36.29 3.15
CA VAL A 116 18.99 34.90 3.16
C VAL A 116 19.08 34.29 1.75
N ALA A 117 18.72 35.04 0.72
CA ALA A 117 18.81 34.59 -0.67
C ALA A 117 20.24 34.34 -1.12
N ARG A 118 21.21 35.17 -0.70
CA ARG A 118 22.63 34.92 -0.95
C ARG A 118 23.06 33.58 -0.36
N LYS A 119 22.65 33.31 0.88
CA LYS A 119 23.03 32.08 1.62
C LYS A 119 22.28 30.83 1.13
N HIS A 120 21.12 31.00 0.52
CA HIS A 120 20.25 29.94 0.05
C HIS A 120 20.88 29.21 -1.15
N GLY A 121 20.85 27.88 -1.14
CA GLY A 121 21.37 27.05 -2.24
C GLY A 121 22.90 27.02 -2.39
N HIS A 122 23.67 27.59 -1.46
CA HIS A 122 25.14 27.42 -1.42
C HIS A 122 25.56 25.97 -1.22
N LEU A 123 24.84 25.24 -0.37
CA LEU A 123 25.04 23.82 -0.15
C LEU A 123 24.04 23.04 -1.01
N ARG A 124 24.56 22.11 -1.82
CA ARG A 124 23.75 21.24 -2.68
C ARG A 124 23.96 19.80 -2.26
N VAL A 125 22.87 19.13 -1.91
CA VAL A 125 22.85 17.69 -1.63
C VAL A 125 22.26 16.99 -2.83
N GLY A 126 22.89 15.90 -3.26
CA GLY A 126 22.36 15.04 -4.32
C GLY A 126 22.55 13.58 -3.92
N ALA A 127 21.68 12.71 -4.43
CA ALA A 127 21.85 11.28 -4.28
C ALA A 127 23.08 10.81 -5.09
N ALA A 128 23.86 9.91 -4.50
CA ALA A 128 24.91 9.15 -5.16
C ALA A 128 24.91 7.75 -4.55
N SER A 129 24.76 6.72 -5.38
CA SER A 129 24.71 5.32 -4.94
C SER A 129 26.10 4.71 -4.80
N SER A 130 27.09 5.26 -5.51
CA SER A 130 28.50 4.91 -5.39
C SER A 130 29.38 6.06 -5.91
N TYR A 131 30.69 5.97 -5.68
CA TYR A 131 31.67 6.93 -6.15
C TYR A 131 32.92 6.22 -6.68
N VAL A 132 33.69 6.92 -7.51
CA VAL A 132 35.03 6.52 -7.97
C VAL A 132 36.00 7.58 -7.49
N ARG A 133 37.06 7.15 -6.82
CA ARG A 133 38.22 7.99 -6.49
C ARG A 133 39.41 7.53 -7.33
N CYS A 134 40.12 8.48 -7.92
CA CYS A 134 41.37 8.22 -8.62
C CYS A 134 42.32 9.37 -8.35
N ASP A 135 43.58 9.07 -8.06
CA ASP A 135 44.59 10.09 -7.79
C ASP A 135 45.00 10.85 -9.07
N ASP A 136 44.67 10.30 -10.25
CA ASP A 136 44.88 10.91 -11.57
C ASP A 136 43.55 11.40 -12.18
N ASP A 137 43.44 12.71 -12.37
CA ASP A 137 42.30 13.34 -13.04
C ASP A 137 42.18 12.91 -14.51
N ALA A 138 43.30 12.72 -15.21
CA ALA A 138 43.27 12.38 -16.64
C ALA A 138 42.49 11.07 -16.90
N VAL A 139 42.64 10.09 -16.01
CA VAL A 139 41.90 8.82 -16.06
C VAL A 139 40.40 9.03 -15.87
N LEU A 140 39.98 9.88 -14.92
CA LEU A 140 38.56 10.17 -14.71
C LEU A 140 37.96 10.92 -15.91
N SER A 141 38.73 11.81 -16.51
CA SER A 141 38.35 12.54 -17.71
C SER A 141 38.20 11.60 -18.92
N GLU A 142 39.09 10.62 -19.07
CA GLU A 142 39.01 9.56 -20.08
C GLU A 142 37.74 8.70 -19.89
N ILE A 143 37.48 8.24 -18.66
CA ILE A 143 36.28 7.46 -18.34
C ILE A 143 35.01 8.23 -18.72
N MET A 144 34.95 9.53 -18.38
CA MET A 144 33.78 10.37 -18.70
C MET A 144 33.62 10.64 -20.21
N ALA A 145 34.70 10.61 -20.99
CA ALA A 145 34.66 10.79 -22.43
C ALA A 145 34.22 9.52 -23.18
N ASP A 146 34.43 8.34 -22.60
CA ASP A 146 34.00 7.08 -23.19
C ASP A 146 32.47 6.94 -23.16
N THR A 147 31.86 6.71 -24.33
CA THR A 147 30.41 6.51 -24.50
C THR A 147 29.90 5.30 -23.73
N ARG A 148 30.75 4.28 -23.49
CA ARG A 148 30.41 3.09 -22.69
C ARG A 148 30.13 3.42 -21.22
N SER A 149 30.55 4.60 -20.73
CA SER A 149 30.28 5.06 -19.36
C SER A 149 28.87 5.65 -19.17
N GLN A 150 28.12 5.93 -20.24
CA GLN A 150 26.80 6.55 -20.15
C GLN A 150 25.79 5.80 -19.26
N PRO A 151 25.72 4.44 -19.27
CA PRO A 151 24.85 3.70 -18.37
C PRO A 151 25.22 3.86 -16.89
N LEU A 152 26.49 4.18 -16.59
CA LEU A 152 26.97 4.42 -15.22
C LEU A 152 26.56 5.79 -14.68
N ARG A 153 25.98 6.68 -15.51
CA ARG A 153 25.48 8.00 -15.10
C ARG A 153 26.48 8.77 -14.22
N LEU A 154 27.74 8.79 -14.66
CA LEU A 154 28.82 9.42 -13.91
C LEU A 154 28.64 10.94 -13.88
N ARG A 155 28.85 11.53 -12.70
CA ARG A 155 28.87 12.97 -12.46
C ARG A 155 30.14 13.33 -11.71
N ARG A 156 30.89 14.30 -12.21
CA ARG A 156 32.11 14.77 -11.56
C ARG A 156 31.78 15.62 -10.34
N LEU A 157 32.31 15.25 -9.18
CA LEU A 157 32.14 16.00 -7.92
C LEU A 157 33.38 16.80 -7.55
N ALA A 158 34.56 16.27 -7.88
CA ALA A 158 35.85 16.91 -7.67
C ALA A 158 36.83 16.48 -8.79
N PRO A 159 38.04 17.05 -8.86
CA PRO A 159 38.99 16.65 -9.88
C PRO A 159 39.32 15.15 -9.88
N THR A 160 39.38 14.56 -8.69
CA THR A 160 39.75 13.16 -8.40
C THR A 160 38.56 12.29 -7.95
N VAL A 161 37.32 12.80 -8.07
CA VAL A 161 36.12 12.09 -7.58
C VAL A 161 34.95 12.18 -8.57
N LEU A 162 34.42 11.02 -8.95
CA LEU A 162 33.16 10.87 -9.67
C LEU A 162 32.11 10.26 -8.76
N ALA A 163 30.86 10.68 -8.89
CA ALA A 163 29.70 10.01 -8.31
C ALA A 163 28.91 9.29 -9.40
N SER A 164 28.26 8.20 -9.02
CA SER A 164 27.40 7.40 -9.88
C SER A 164 26.06 7.11 -9.20
N MET A 165 25.00 7.00 -10.01
CA MET A 165 23.70 6.47 -9.57
C MET A 165 23.65 4.94 -9.62
N ALA A 166 24.64 4.29 -10.25
CA ALA A 166 24.77 2.84 -10.21
C ALA A 166 25.23 2.40 -8.80
N GLY A 167 24.78 1.22 -8.36
CA GLY A 167 25.31 0.62 -7.14
C GLY A 167 26.79 0.19 -7.31
N PRO A 168 27.53 -0.02 -6.19
CA PRO A 168 28.96 -0.34 -6.24
C PRO A 168 29.32 -1.51 -7.16
N ALA A 169 28.54 -2.60 -7.13
CA ALA A 169 28.79 -3.77 -7.97
C ALA A 169 28.65 -3.48 -9.47
N GLY A 170 27.63 -2.71 -9.86
CA GLY A 170 27.42 -2.33 -11.26
C GLY A 170 28.46 -1.35 -11.77
N LEU A 171 28.91 -0.42 -10.90
CA LEU A 171 29.99 0.49 -11.21
C LEU A 171 31.33 -0.24 -11.42
N LEU A 172 31.66 -1.19 -10.53
CA LEU A 172 32.85 -2.03 -10.67
C LEU A 172 32.83 -2.83 -11.98
N GLU A 173 31.71 -3.49 -12.29
CA GLU A 173 31.58 -4.30 -13.50
C GLU A 173 31.64 -3.43 -14.77
N GLY A 174 30.95 -2.29 -14.78
CA GLY A 174 30.96 -1.39 -15.92
C GLY A 174 32.37 -0.84 -16.22
N LEU A 175 33.09 -0.41 -15.18
CA LEU A 175 34.48 0.05 -15.34
C LEU A 175 35.42 -1.08 -15.82
N ARG A 176 35.23 -2.32 -15.33
CA ARG A 176 35.99 -3.48 -15.83
C ARG A 176 35.70 -3.78 -17.30
N SER A 177 34.44 -3.71 -17.72
CA SER A 177 34.05 -3.90 -19.12
C SER A 177 34.65 -2.84 -20.06
N MET A 178 35.00 -1.68 -19.52
CA MET A 178 35.69 -0.60 -20.23
C MET A 178 37.21 -0.81 -20.32
N GLY A 179 37.77 -1.75 -19.57
CA GLY A 179 39.21 -2.05 -19.51
C GLY A 179 39.94 -1.47 -18.31
N PHE A 180 39.23 -0.81 -17.37
CA PHE A 180 39.82 -0.29 -16.14
C PHE A 180 39.90 -1.39 -15.07
N ALA A 181 40.82 -1.22 -14.11
CA ALA A 181 41.00 -2.14 -12.99
C ALA A 181 40.63 -1.48 -11.65
N PRO A 182 39.34 -1.18 -11.39
CA PRO A 182 38.93 -0.57 -10.14
C PRO A 182 39.03 -1.56 -8.97
N ALA A 183 39.43 -1.05 -7.81
CA ALA A 183 39.34 -1.77 -6.55
C ALA A 183 38.07 -1.34 -5.80
N ALA A 184 37.46 -2.26 -5.05
CA ALA A 184 36.36 -1.91 -4.17
C ALA A 184 36.90 -1.13 -2.96
N GLU A 185 36.18 -0.12 -2.50
CA GLU A 185 36.45 0.54 -1.21
C GLU A 185 35.37 0.12 -0.19
N SER A 186 35.76 0.00 1.07
CA SER A 186 34.88 -0.23 2.22
C SER A 186 34.06 1.03 2.54
N ALA A 187 33.03 0.89 3.38
CA ALA A 187 32.29 2.04 3.91
C ALA A 187 33.20 3.02 4.68
N ASP A 188 34.32 2.54 5.24
CA ASP A 188 35.33 3.34 5.92
C ASP A 188 36.40 3.94 4.97
N GLY A 189 36.31 3.68 3.66
CA GLY A 189 37.24 4.19 2.65
C GLY A 189 38.50 3.34 2.42
N ASP A 190 38.63 2.22 3.12
CA ASP A 190 39.75 1.29 2.92
C ASP A 190 39.58 0.48 1.64
N VAL A 191 40.66 0.28 0.88
CA VAL A 191 40.62 -0.55 -0.32
C VAL A 191 40.39 -2.02 0.05
N LEU A 192 39.22 -2.53 -0.31
CA LEU A 192 38.86 -3.93 -0.24
C LEU A 192 39.54 -4.68 -1.38
N ILE A 193 40.66 -5.33 -1.06
CA ILE A 193 41.25 -6.34 -1.93
C ILE A 193 40.36 -7.58 -1.84
N THR A 194 39.34 -7.65 -2.69
CA THR A 194 38.67 -8.91 -2.95
C THR A 194 39.65 -9.76 -3.75
N ARG A 195 40.50 -10.53 -3.06
CA ARG A 195 41.06 -11.73 -3.67
C ARG A 195 39.83 -12.46 -4.23
N ALA A 196 39.83 -12.75 -5.52
CA ALA A 196 38.83 -13.67 -6.04
C ALA A 196 39.05 -14.96 -5.25
N ASP A 197 38.22 -15.18 -4.23
CA ASP A 197 38.04 -16.51 -3.70
C ASP A 197 37.58 -17.30 -4.91
N ALA A 198 38.52 -18.03 -5.50
CA ALA A 198 38.23 -19.06 -6.45
C ALA A 198 37.43 -20.09 -5.65
N TYR A 199 36.13 -19.85 -5.52
CA TYR A 199 35.22 -20.80 -4.95
C TYR A 199 35.42 -22.06 -5.76
N ARG A 200 35.90 -23.13 -5.12
CA ARG A 200 36.02 -24.46 -5.76
C ARG A 200 34.66 -25.02 -6.18
N THR A 201 33.58 -24.30 -5.92
CA THR A 201 32.20 -24.64 -6.21
C THR A 201 31.44 -23.37 -6.64
N PRO A 202 30.65 -23.39 -7.73
CA PRO A 202 29.85 -22.23 -8.12
C PRO A 202 28.88 -21.78 -7.00
N PRO A 203 28.47 -20.50 -6.97
CA PRO A 203 27.50 -20.00 -6.00
C PRO A 203 26.24 -20.88 -6.04
N ARG A 204 25.88 -21.46 -4.89
CA ARG A 204 24.67 -22.27 -4.79
C ARG A 204 23.47 -21.35 -4.89
N ALA A 205 22.74 -21.42 -6.00
CA ALA A 205 21.44 -20.77 -6.12
C ALA A 205 20.51 -21.30 -5.02
N ALA A 206 19.78 -20.40 -4.36
CA ALA A 206 18.68 -20.81 -3.51
C ALA A 206 17.71 -21.67 -4.34
N PRO A 207 17.17 -22.78 -3.79
CA PRO A 207 16.20 -23.60 -4.51
C PRO A 207 15.03 -22.73 -4.98
N ALA A 208 14.57 -22.93 -6.21
CA ALA A 208 13.37 -22.24 -6.69
C ALA A 208 12.21 -22.52 -5.71
N PRO A 209 11.42 -21.51 -5.33
CA PRO A 209 10.24 -21.74 -4.51
C PRO A 209 9.35 -22.77 -5.19
N VAL A 210 9.14 -23.89 -4.51
CA VAL A 210 8.17 -24.89 -4.95
C VAL A 210 6.79 -24.23 -4.86
N PRO A 211 5.94 -24.27 -5.89
CA PRO A 211 4.59 -23.73 -5.79
C PRO A 211 3.86 -24.48 -4.68
N GLU A 212 3.59 -23.81 -3.57
CA GLU A 212 2.74 -24.34 -2.51
C GLU A 212 1.29 -24.14 -2.96
N GLY A 213 0.76 -25.15 -3.64
CA GLY A 213 -0.61 -25.18 -4.12
C GLY A 213 -0.97 -26.57 -4.67
N PRO A 214 -2.23 -27.04 -4.52
CA PRO A 214 -2.65 -28.29 -5.13
C PRO A 214 -2.44 -28.25 -6.65
N PRO A 215 -2.10 -29.37 -7.30
CA PRO A 215 -1.99 -29.42 -8.75
C PRO A 215 -3.30 -28.97 -9.39
N VAL A 216 -3.21 -28.35 -10.58
CA VAL A 216 -4.39 -27.95 -11.35
C VAL A 216 -5.29 -29.18 -11.54
N PRO A 217 -6.59 -29.11 -11.17
CA PRO A 217 -7.49 -30.25 -11.24
C PRO A 217 -7.58 -30.81 -12.66
N ASP A 218 -7.60 -32.14 -12.80
CA ASP A 218 -7.84 -32.78 -14.09
C ASP A 218 -9.30 -32.60 -14.56
N ASP A 219 -9.54 -32.83 -15.85
CA ASP A 219 -10.86 -32.66 -16.47
C ASP A 219 -11.94 -33.57 -15.85
N VAL A 220 -11.54 -34.68 -15.23
CA VAL A 220 -12.44 -35.61 -14.55
C VAL A 220 -12.95 -34.99 -13.26
N LEU A 221 -12.07 -34.35 -12.48
CA LEU A 221 -12.42 -33.63 -11.26
C LEU A 221 -13.30 -32.41 -11.57
N LEU A 222 -12.99 -31.68 -12.64
CA LEU A 222 -13.79 -30.54 -13.10
C LEU A 222 -15.19 -30.98 -13.54
N GLY A 223 -15.29 -32.10 -14.26
CA GLY A 223 -16.57 -32.69 -14.68
C GLY A 223 -17.42 -33.18 -13.51
N ALA A 224 -16.78 -33.73 -12.46
CA ALA A 224 -17.48 -34.11 -11.23
C ALA A 224 -18.01 -32.89 -10.47
N ALA A 225 -17.21 -31.83 -10.35
CA ALA A 225 -17.63 -30.58 -9.71
C ALA A 225 -18.82 -29.92 -10.43
N LEU A 226 -18.81 -29.89 -11.76
CA LEU A 226 -19.93 -29.35 -12.54
C LEU A 226 -21.22 -30.15 -12.38
N ARG A 227 -21.14 -31.47 -12.22
CA ARG A 227 -22.32 -32.31 -11.93
C ARG A 227 -22.85 -32.09 -10.53
N ALA A 228 -21.97 -31.91 -9.54
CA ALA A 228 -22.36 -31.61 -8.16
C ALA A 228 -23.10 -30.27 -8.07
N ILE A 229 -22.63 -29.23 -8.76
CA ILE A 229 -23.30 -27.93 -8.80
C ILE A 229 -24.70 -28.05 -9.43
N LYS A 230 -24.81 -28.75 -10.58
CA LYS A 230 -26.11 -28.95 -11.24
C LYS A 230 -27.08 -29.79 -10.41
N ALA A 231 -26.57 -30.78 -9.66
CA ALA A 231 -27.38 -31.57 -8.75
C ALA A 231 -27.89 -30.72 -7.57
N GLY A 232 -27.04 -29.85 -7.02
CA GLY A 232 -27.42 -28.89 -5.97
C GLY A 232 -28.48 -27.89 -6.42
N ASP A 233 -28.34 -27.32 -7.63
CA ASP A 233 -29.35 -26.43 -8.21
C ASP A 233 -30.70 -27.14 -8.42
N THR A 234 -30.68 -28.43 -8.77
CA THR A 234 -31.90 -29.23 -8.94
C THR A 234 -32.55 -29.54 -7.59
N ALA A 235 -31.75 -29.86 -6.56
CA ALA A 235 -32.24 -30.13 -5.21
C ALA A 235 -32.82 -28.87 -4.53
N ALA A 236 -32.25 -27.69 -4.79
CA ALA A 236 -32.75 -26.41 -4.27
C ALA A 236 -34.16 -26.03 -4.76
N THR A 237 -34.66 -26.68 -5.82
CA THR A 237 -36.02 -26.45 -6.35
C THR A 237 -37.10 -27.35 -5.75
N VAL A 238 -36.76 -28.27 -4.84
CA VAL A 238 -37.73 -29.16 -4.17
C VAL A 238 -38.01 -28.66 -2.76
N VAL A 239 -39.27 -28.33 -2.47
CA VAL A 239 -39.72 -27.76 -1.18
C VAL A 239 -39.56 -28.80 -0.06
N HIS A 240 -38.74 -28.49 0.94
CA HIS A 240 -38.51 -29.35 2.11
C HIS A 240 -39.75 -29.43 3.03
N ALA A 241 -40.23 -30.65 3.26
CA ALA A 241 -41.03 -31.00 4.43
C ALA A 241 -40.10 -31.52 5.55
N PRO A 242 -40.31 -31.15 6.82
CA PRO A 242 -39.42 -31.54 7.91
C PRO A 242 -39.71 -32.99 8.33
N VAL A 243 -38.70 -33.87 8.31
CA VAL A 243 -38.81 -35.22 8.89
C VAL A 243 -38.15 -35.25 10.27
N GLN A 244 -38.87 -35.87 11.18
CA GLN A 244 -38.75 -35.88 12.63
C GLN A 244 -37.56 -36.70 13.15
N GLU A 245 -37.02 -36.30 14.31
CA GLU A 245 -36.07 -37.07 15.12
C GLU A 245 -36.72 -38.33 15.72
N HIS A 246 -36.25 -39.54 15.36
CA HIS A 246 -36.42 -40.76 16.17
C HIS A 246 -35.21 -41.71 16.01
N GLY A 247 -34.75 -42.30 17.14
CA GLY A 247 -33.98 -43.57 17.17
C GLY A 247 -32.48 -43.46 17.49
N ASP A 248 -31.95 -44.33 18.35
CA ASP A 248 -30.59 -44.33 18.93
C ASP A 248 -29.42 -44.32 17.91
N LEU A 249 -28.22 -43.87 18.30
CA LEU A 249 -27.03 -43.84 17.44
C LEU A 249 -26.68 -45.25 16.92
N PRO A 250 -26.54 -45.50 15.60
CA PRO A 250 -26.12 -46.80 15.09
C PRO A 250 -24.75 -47.17 15.64
N ARG A 251 -24.59 -48.42 16.11
CA ARG A 251 -23.31 -49.01 16.49
C ARG A 251 -23.03 -50.22 15.60
N THR A 252 -22.14 -50.04 14.62
CA THR A 252 -21.68 -51.12 13.73
C THR A 252 -20.18 -51.37 13.96
N PRO A 253 -19.71 -52.62 13.92
CA PRO A 253 -18.29 -52.92 14.05
C PRO A 253 -17.48 -52.25 12.93
N SER A 254 -16.27 -51.77 13.23
CA SER A 254 -15.50 -50.87 12.35
C SER A 254 -15.24 -51.41 10.94
N ALA A 255 -15.12 -52.73 10.78
CA ALA A 255 -14.92 -53.37 9.47
C ALA A 255 -16.17 -53.29 8.59
N GLU A 256 -17.35 -53.44 9.19
CA GLU A 256 -18.64 -53.35 8.50
C GLU A 256 -18.93 -51.89 8.12
N THR A 257 -18.67 -50.95 9.04
CA THR A 257 -18.75 -49.51 8.77
C THR A 257 -17.91 -49.11 7.56
N LEU A 258 -16.66 -49.57 7.48
CA LEU A 258 -15.78 -49.26 6.36
C LEU A 258 -16.31 -49.85 5.05
N ALA A 259 -16.79 -51.09 5.07
CA ALA A 259 -17.35 -51.75 3.89
C ALA A 259 -18.61 -51.03 3.37
N THR A 260 -19.53 -50.65 4.26
CA THR A 260 -20.76 -49.92 3.87
C THR A 260 -20.45 -48.54 3.31
N VAL A 261 -19.53 -47.79 3.93
CA VAL A 261 -19.15 -46.45 3.46
C VAL A 261 -18.41 -46.53 2.12
N GLN A 262 -17.58 -47.56 1.90
CA GLN A 262 -16.93 -47.80 0.61
C GLN A 262 -17.94 -48.18 -0.48
N ALA A 263 -18.90 -49.06 -0.16
CA ALA A 263 -19.97 -49.42 -1.08
C ALA A 263 -20.80 -48.19 -1.48
N ALA A 264 -21.19 -47.36 -0.51
CA ALA A 264 -21.92 -46.12 -0.75
C ALA A 264 -21.10 -45.09 -1.54
N ALA A 265 -19.78 -45.03 -1.36
CA ALA A 265 -18.92 -44.16 -2.17
C ALA A 265 -18.87 -44.60 -3.65
N MET A 266 -19.02 -45.90 -3.92
CA MET A 266 -19.09 -46.42 -5.29
C MET A 266 -20.46 -46.20 -5.94
N THR A 267 -21.54 -46.30 -5.17
CA THR A 267 -22.92 -46.14 -5.68
C THR A 267 -23.45 -44.71 -5.61
N GLY A 268 -22.81 -43.84 -4.82
CA GLY A 268 -23.27 -42.49 -4.52
C GLY A 268 -24.46 -42.42 -3.56
N ALA A 269 -24.76 -43.50 -2.82
CA ALA A 269 -25.88 -43.55 -1.89
C ALA A 269 -25.63 -42.71 -0.62
N ALA A 270 -26.68 -42.07 -0.10
CA ALA A 270 -26.61 -41.34 1.17
C ALA A 270 -26.69 -42.29 2.37
N LEU A 271 -25.87 -42.03 3.38
CA LEU A 271 -25.78 -42.80 4.62
C LEU A 271 -26.05 -41.91 5.83
N TRP A 272 -26.75 -42.45 6.81
CA TRP A 272 -26.73 -41.92 8.17
C TRP A 272 -25.49 -42.44 8.91
N ILE A 273 -24.76 -41.52 9.54
CA ILE A 273 -23.62 -41.85 10.38
C ILE A 273 -23.78 -41.28 11.78
N GLY A 274 -23.36 -42.06 12.78
CA GLY A 274 -23.02 -41.52 14.10
C GLY A 274 -21.57 -41.08 14.10
N TYR A 275 -21.29 -39.83 14.49
CA TYR A 275 -19.94 -39.26 14.49
C TYR A 275 -19.61 -38.56 15.81
N VAL A 276 -18.42 -38.84 16.34
CA VAL A 276 -17.90 -38.18 17.54
C VAL A 276 -16.82 -37.16 17.15
N ASN A 277 -17.04 -35.90 17.50
CA ASN A 277 -16.08 -34.81 17.24
C ASN A 277 -14.83 -34.91 18.14
N ALA A 278 -13.81 -34.09 17.87
CA ALA A 278 -12.58 -34.06 18.66
C ALA A 278 -12.80 -33.77 20.16
N ASP A 279 -13.86 -33.02 20.48
CA ASP A 279 -14.25 -32.68 21.86
C ASP A 279 -15.08 -33.77 22.55
N GLY A 280 -15.25 -34.94 21.92
CA GLY A 280 -16.00 -36.07 22.47
C GLY A 280 -17.52 -35.98 22.34
N ALA A 281 -18.05 -34.91 21.75
CA ALA A 281 -19.47 -34.76 21.49
C ALA A 281 -19.93 -35.66 20.32
N ALA A 282 -20.93 -36.51 20.58
CA ALA A 282 -21.56 -37.36 19.57
C ALA A 282 -22.65 -36.59 18.80
N SER A 283 -22.68 -36.76 17.48
CA SER A 283 -23.63 -36.14 16.56
C SER A 283 -24.07 -37.13 15.50
N LYS A 284 -25.26 -36.95 14.94
CA LYS A 284 -25.74 -37.70 13.77
C LYS A 284 -25.62 -36.84 12.53
N ARG A 285 -25.25 -37.45 11.40
CA ARG A 285 -25.09 -36.74 10.12
C ARG A 285 -25.58 -37.60 8.97
N VAL A 286 -26.15 -36.95 7.97
CA VAL A 286 -26.44 -37.59 6.68
C VAL A 286 -25.34 -37.21 5.72
N ILE A 287 -24.61 -38.19 5.23
CA ILE A 287 -23.48 -37.97 4.33
C ILE A 287 -23.66 -38.73 3.03
N ALA A 288 -23.24 -38.15 1.91
CA ALA A 288 -23.06 -38.85 0.64
C ALA A 288 -21.54 -39.05 0.41
N PRO A 289 -21.01 -40.27 0.66
CA PRO A 289 -19.58 -40.53 0.53
C PRO A 289 -19.12 -40.34 -0.91
N VAL A 290 -17.98 -39.65 -1.09
CA VAL A 290 -17.39 -39.42 -2.42
C VAL A 290 -16.10 -40.23 -2.57
N ARG A 291 -15.31 -40.34 -1.49
CA ARG A 291 -14.04 -41.07 -1.51
C ARG A 291 -13.70 -41.62 -0.13
N VAL A 292 -13.15 -42.82 -0.09
CA VAL A 292 -12.66 -43.46 1.14
C VAL A 292 -11.22 -43.89 0.94
N GLU A 293 -10.28 -43.18 1.58
CA GLU A 293 -8.85 -43.44 1.45
C GLU A 293 -8.12 -43.15 2.77
N GLY A 294 -7.05 -43.90 3.06
CA GLY A 294 -6.17 -43.62 4.21
C GLY A 294 -6.85 -43.63 5.59
N GLY A 295 -8.01 -44.30 5.73
CA GLY A 295 -8.78 -44.30 6.98
C GLY A 295 -9.72 -43.11 7.16
N PHE A 296 -9.92 -42.30 6.11
CA PHE A 296 -10.84 -41.18 6.09
C PHE A 296 -11.91 -41.37 5.01
N VAL A 297 -13.10 -40.81 5.26
CA VAL A 297 -14.14 -40.66 4.24
C VAL A 297 -14.35 -39.17 3.97
N THR A 298 -14.18 -38.76 2.73
CA THR A 298 -14.63 -37.44 2.26
C THR A 298 -16.04 -37.60 1.70
N ALA A 299 -16.97 -36.84 2.24
CA ALA A 299 -18.38 -36.93 1.91
C ALA A 299 -19.03 -35.55 1.90
N TYR A 300 -20.07 -35.37 1.09
CA TYR A 300 -20.96 -34.23 1.23
C TYR A 300 -21.84 -34.43 2.47
N ASP A 301 -21.76 -33.53 3.45
CA ASP A 301 -22.58 -33.58 4.66
C ASP A 301 -23.86 -32.77 4.43
N HIS A 302 -24.98 -33.45 4.21
CA HIS A 302 -26.28 -32.80 4.00
C HIS A 302 -26.79 -32.07 5.25
N THR A 303 -26.28 -32.41 6.44
CA THR A 303 -26.66 -31.70 7.68
C THR A 303 -25.93 -30.35 7.80
N ALA A 304 -24.73 -30.24 7.24
CA ALA A 304 -23.91 -29.03 7.29
C ALA A 304 -23.82 -28.27 5.95
N ASP A 305 -24.38 -28.84 4.89
CA ASP A 305 -24.38 -28.35 3.52
C ASP A 305 -22.98 -28.02 2.98
N ASP A 306 -22.00 -28.89 3.27
CA ASP A 306 -20.60 -28.71 2.87
C ASP A 306 -19.85 -30.04 2.73
N VAL A 307 -18.77 -30.07 1.95
CA VAL A 307 -17.91 -31.25 1.78
C VAL A 307 -16.95 -31.37 2.95
N ARG A 308 -17.05 -32.49 3.69
CA ARG A 308 -16.27 -32.72 4.90
C ARG A 308 -15.57 -34.07 4.88
N THR A 309 -14.43 -34.11 5.57
CA THR A 309 -13.63 -35.33 5.72
C THR A 309 -13.74 -35.85 7.15
N TYR A 310 -14.22 -37.07 7.29
CA TYR A 310 -14.42 -37.75 8.57
C TYR A 310 -13.41 -38.88 8.75
N PRO A 311 -12.70 -38.95 9.89
CA PRO A 311 -11.93 -40.13 10.25
C PRO A 311 -12.85 -41.31 10.52
N LEU A 312 -12.63 -42.45 9.86
CA LEU A 312 -13.50 -43.63 10.00
C LEU A 312 -13.54 -44.17 11.43
N HIS A 313 -12.44 -44.06 12.19
CA HIS A 313 -12.37 -44.49 13.59
C HIS A 313 -13.23 -43.65 14.55
N ARG A 314 -13.77 -42.52 14.09
CA ARG A 314 -14.70 -41.66 14.86
C ARG A 314 -16.15 -41.83 14.43
N ILE A 315 -16.41 -42.67 13.44
CA ILE A 315 -17.75 -43.06 13.05
C ILE A 315 -18.17 -44.21 13.96
N THR A 316 -19.18 -43.98 14.79
CA THR A 316 -19.65 -44.96 15.77
C THR A 316 -20.53 -46.03 15.13
N GLY A 317 -21.16 -45.70 14.01
CA GLY A 317 -21.84 -46.66 13.17
C GLY A 317 -22.56 -46.00 12.00
N VAL A 318 -23.04 -46.82 11.08
CA VAL A 318 -23.62 -46.39 9.82
C VAL A 318 -24.93 -47.13 9.54
N ALA A 319 -25.87 -46.43 8.92
CA ALA A 319 -27.12 -46.99 8.43
C ALA A 319 -27.39 -46.44 7.03
N GLU A 320 -27.81 -47.29 6.11
CA GLU A 320 -28.25 -46.86 4.78
C GLU A 320 -29.53 -46.04 4.91
N LEU A 321 -29.55 -44.87 4.27
CA LEU A 321 -30.78 -44.11 4.13
C LEU A 321 -31.58 -44.78 3.00
N THR A 322 -32.50 -45.67 3.36
CA THR A 322 -33.44 -46.24 2.39
C THR A 322 -34.49 -45.18 2.09
N ASP A 323 -34.59 -44.77 0.82
CA ASP A 323 -35.72 -43.99 0.32
C ASP A 323 -36.97 -44.89 0.34
N ASP A 324 -37.72 -44.87 1.45
CA ASP A 324 -39.07 -45.44 1.46
C ASP A 324 -40.07 -44.30 1.12
N PRO A 325 -40.77 -44.38 -0.03
CA PRO A 325 -41.70 -43.35 -0.44
C PRO A 325 -43.05 -43.59 0.23
N SER A 326 -43.42 -42.71 1.15
CA SER A 326 -44.82 -42.51 1.55
C SER A 326 -45.08 -41.04 1.86
#